data_AF-A0A931XZQ2-F1
#
_entry.id   AF-A0A931XZQ2-F1
#
_cell.length_a   1.000
_cell.length_b   1.000
_cell.length_c   1.000
_cell.angle_alpha   90.00
_cell.angle_beta   90.00
_cell.angle_gamma   90.00
#
_symmetry.space_group_name_H-M   'P 1'
#
loop_
_entity.id
_entity.type
_entity.pdbx_description
1 polymer ?
#
loop_
_entity_poly.entity_id
_entity_poly.type
_entity_poly.pdbx_seq_one_letter_code
_entity_poly.pdbx_strand_id
1 'polypeptide(L)' 'MSDNDAALKEKTRAILLELAEPERRLLSAVLRVERDHLHMKRPHGIKEALMKAVREVLK' A
#
# COMPACT_ATOMS: atom_id res chain seq x y z
N MET A 1 -22.16 6.65 8.85
CA MET A 1 -21.04 5.69 8.68
C MET A 1 -21.51 4.39 9.27
N SER A 2 -21.41 3.28 8.54
CA SER A 2 -21.87 1.98 9.05
C SER A 2 -20.94 1.52 10.17
N ASP A 3 -21.46 0.88 11.23
CA ASP A 3 -20.63 0.30 12.30
C ASP A 3 -19.55 -0.64 11.74
N ASN A 4 -19.80 -1.25 10.58
CA ASN A 4 -18.85 -2.07 9.84
C ASN A 4 -17.63 -1.29 9.34
N ASP A 5 -17.78 -0.02 8.95
CA ASP A 5 -16.66 0.81 8.46
C ASP A 5 -15.72 1.17 9.61
N ALA A 6 -16.28 1.42 10.80
CA ALA A 6 -15.51 1.69 12.01
C ALA A 6 -14.72 0.46 12.45
N ALA A 7 -15.37 -0.71 12.47
CA ALA A 7 -14.72 -1.97 12.79
C ALA A 7 -13.61 -2.33 11.78
N LEU A 8 -13.83 -2.06 10.49
CA LEU A 8 -12.82 -2.28 9.45
C LEU A 8 -11.61 -1.37 9.63
N LYS A 9 -11.84 -0.07 9.89
CA LYS A 9 -10.75 0.89 10.15
C LYS A 9 -9.91 0.48 11.35
N GLU A 10 -10.53 0.02 12.43
CA GLU A 10 -9.79 -0.40 13.62
C GLU A 10 -8.96 -1.65 13.36
N LYS A 11 -9.51 -2.64 12.63
CA LYS A 11 -8.74 -3.82 12.20
C LYS A 11 -7.56 -3.45 11.31
N THR A 12 -7.78 -2.56 10.33
CA THR A 12 -6.70 -2.06 9.46
C THR A 12 -5.64 -1.35 10.29
N ARG A 13 -6.04 -0.53 11.26
CA ARG A 13 -5.11 0.18 12.16
C ARG A 13 -4.26 -0.79 12.99
N ALA A 14 -4.87 -1.82 13.56
CA ALA A 14 -4.16 -2.83 14.35
C ALA A 14 -3.05 -3.51 13.52
N ILE A 15 -3.37 -3.95 12.31
CA ILE A 15 -2.39 -4.58 11.40
C ILE A 15 -1.25 -3.61 11.07
N LEU A 16 -1.55 -2.34 10.78
CA LEU A 16 -0.52 -1.35 10.43
C LEU A 16 0.42 -1.01 11.60
N LEU A 17 -0.04 -1.14 12.84
CA LEU A 17 0.78 -0.92 14.03
C LEU A 17 1.78 -2.06 14.30
N GLU A 18 1.47 -3.27 13.83
CA GLU A 18 2.34 -4.45 13.99
C GLU A 18 3.51 -4.47 13.00
N LEU A 19 3.42 -3.70 11.90
CA LEU A 19 4.46 -3.67 10.87
C LEU A 19 5.75 -3.04 11.40
N ALA A 20 6.88 -3.69 11.12
CA ALA A 20 8.21 -3.14 11.35
C ALA A 20 8.47 -1.94 10.41
N GLU A 21 9.43 -1.09 10.78
CA GLU A 21 9.78 0.11 10.00
C GLU A 21 10.08 -0.16 8.52
N PRO A 22 10.84 -1.22 8.14
CA PRO A 22 11.07 -1.55 6.73
C PRO A 22 9.78 -1.93 5.99
N GLU A 23 8.89 -2.66 6.64
CA GLU A 23 7.62 -3.13 6.08
C GLU A 23 6.66 -1.95 5.88
N ARG A 24 6.60 -1.02 6.83
CA ARG A 24 5.83 0.23 6.69
C ARG A 24 6.30 1.06 5.50
N ARG A 25 7.62 1.19 5.30
CA ARG A 25 8.18 1.90 4.13
C ARG A 25 7.81 1.21 2.83
N LEU A 26 7.91 -0.12 2.79
CA LEU A 26 7.56 -0.91 1.61
C LEU A 26 6.08 -0.75 1.25
N LEU A 27 5.20 -0.91 2.24
CA LEU A 27 3.76 -0.75 2.07
C LEU A 27 3.40 0.66 1.59
N SER A 28 4.01 1.70 2.18
CA SER A 28 3.80 3.08 1.75
C SER A 28 4.21 3.32 0.29
N ALA A 29 5.35 2.76 -0.14
CA ALA A 29 5.85 2.89 -1.50
C ALA A 29 4.93 2.18 -2.51
N VAL A 30 4.48 0.96 -2.19
CA VAL A 30 3.53 0.20 -3.02
C VAL A 30 2.19 0.93 -3.15
N LEU A 31 1.60 1.37 -2.03
CA LEU A 31 0.32 2.09 -2.03
C LEU A 31 0.39 3.38 -2.83
N ARG A 32 1.52 4.08 -2.83
CA ARG A 32 1.71 5.28 -3.65
C ARG A 32 1.63 4.94 -5.13
N VAL A 33 2.37 3.93 -5.59
CA VAL A 33 2.34 3.48 -6.98
C VAL A 33 0.93 3.03 -7.39
N GLU A 34 0.26 2.24 -6.56
CA GLU A 34 -1.11 1.80 -6.87
C GLU A 34 -2.09 2.97 -6.93
N ARG A 35 -2.02 3.91 -5.97
CA ARG A 35 -2.87 5.11 -5.96
C ARG A 35 -2.68 5.94 -7.23
N ASP A 36 -1.44 6.10 -7.67
CA ASP A 36 -1.12 6.87 -8.87
C ASP A 36 -1.70 6.22 -10.14
N HIS A 37 -1.96 4.91 -10.12
CA HIS A 37 -2.55 4.16 -11.24
C HIS A 37 -4.01 3.76 -11.04
N LEU A 38 -4.63 4.07 -9.89
CA LEU A 38 -5.97 3.63 -9.49
C LEU A 38 -7.07 4.08 -10.47
N HIS A 39 -6.86 5.21 -11.14
CA HIS A 39 -7.78 5.77 -12.12
C HIS A 39 -7.71 5.07 -13.50
N MET A 40 -6.71 4.23 -13.74
CA MET A 40 -6.49 3.56 -15.02
C MET A 40 -7.17 2.18 -15.01
N LYS A 41 -7.99 1.87 -16.02
CA LYS A 41 -8.61 0.54 -16.16
C LYS A 41 -7.59 -0.57 -16.48
N ARG A 42 -6.48 -0.21 -17.15
CA ARG A 42 -5.36 -1.10 -17.50
C ARG A 42 -4.06 -0.29 -17.51
N PRO A 43 -3.46 -0.04 -16.33
CA PRO A 43 -2.21 0.71 -16.25
C PRO A 43 -1.07 -0.12 -16.85
N HIS A 44 -0.54 0.32 -17.99
CA HIS A 44 0.71 -0.20 -18.54
C HIS A 44 1.88 0.25 -17.66
N GLY A 45 2.83 -0.63 -17.34
CA GLY A 45 4.02 -0.26 -16.57
C GLY A 45 3.88 -0.30 -15.05
N ILE A 46 2.68 -0.56 -14.51
CA ILE A 46 2.48 -0.62 -13.04
C ILE A 46 3.33 -1.70 -12.39
N LYS A 47 3.50 -2.84 -13.06
CA LYS A 47 4.30 -3.96 -12.56
C LYS A 47 5.77 -3.54 -12.41
N GLU A 48 6.34 -2.90 -13.42
CA GLU A 48 7.71 -2.38 -13.36
C GLU A 48 7.86 -1.32 -12.27
N ALA A 49 6.87 -0.42 -12.13
CA ALA A 49 6.89 0.61 -11.09
C ALA A 49 6.83 0.02 -9.67
N LEU A 50 5.98 -0.99 -9.44
CA LEU A 50 5.92 -1.73 -8.17
C LEU A 50 7.23 -2.43 -7.86
N MET A 51 7.80 -3.15 -8.83
CA MET A 51 9.06 -3.85 -8.65
C MET A 51 10.23 -2.89 -8.39
N LYS A 52 10.21 -1.70 -9.00
CA LYS A 52 11.19 -0.65 -8.73
C LYS A 52 11.05 -0.13 -7.29
N ALA A 53 9.84 0.20 -6.86
CA ALA A 53 9.57 0.68 -5.50
C ALA A 53 10.01 -0.34 -4.43
N VAL A 54 9.75 -1.63 -4.66
CA VAL A 54 10.20 -2.73 -3.77
C VAL A 54 11.73 -2.76 -3.68
N ARG A 55 12.43 -2.70 -4.83
CA ARG A 55 13.90 -2.73 -4.87
C ARG A 55 14.55 -1.50 -4.22
N GLU A 56 13.91 -0.34 -4.27
CA GLU A 56 14.43 0.87 -3.63
C GLU A 56 14.36 0.82 -2.10
N VAL A 57 13.34 0.14 -1.54
CA VAL A 57 13.18 0.01 -0.08
C VAL A 57 14.05 -1.11 0.51
N LEU A 58 14.31 -2.18 -0.25
CA LEU A 58 15.11 -3.33 0.20
C LEU A 58 16.63 -3.18 0.02
N LYS A 59 17.10 -2.07 -0.55
CA LYS A 59 18.52 -1.72 -0.65
C LYS A 59 19.01 -1.04 0.63
#